data_AF-A0A353TFQ6-F1
#
_entry.id   AF-A0A353TFQ6-F1
#
_cell.length_a   1.000
_cell.length_b   1.000
_cell.length_c   1.000
_cell.angle_alpha   90.00
_cell.angle_beta   90.00
_cell.angle_gamma   90.00
#
_symmetry.space_group_name_H-M   'P 1'
#
loop_
_entity.id
_entity.type
_entity.pdbx_description
1 polymer ?
#
loop_
_entity_poly.entity_id
_entity_poly.type
_entity_poly.pdbx_seq_one_letter_code
_entity_poly.pdbx_strand_id
1 'polypeptide(L)'
;MKEEQIKKEFAAAKEQYAALGVDVEKAIEKLNSVSISIHCWQADDVLGFENPDGELTGGIQTTGNYPGKARTIDELKKDIGKVLN
;
A
#
# COMPACT_ATOMS: atom_id res chain seq x y z
N MET A 1 -18.03 11.15 -3.17
CA MET A 1 -18.09 12.62 -3.36
C MET A 1 -18.12 12.93 -4.84
N LYS A 2 -18.76 14.03 -5.26
CA LYS A 2 -18.74 14.44 -6.68
C LYS A 2 -17.35 15.01 -7.01
N GLU A 3 -16.82 14.72 -8.20
CA GLU A 3 -15.48 15.15 -8.63
C GLU A 3 -15.24 16.66 -8.48
N GLU A 4 -16.25 17.46 -8.81
CA GLU A 4 -16.20 18.92 -8.68
C GLU A 4 -16.04 19.39 -7.23
N GLN A 5 -16.59 18.64 -6.27
CA GLN A 5 -16.38 18.95 -4.84
C GLN A 5 -14.92 18.70 -4.44
N ILE A 6 -14.32 17.60 -4.91
CA ILE A 6 -12.92 17.26 -4.63
C ILE A 6 -11.99 18.35 -5.18
N LYS A 7 -12.20 18.77 -6.43
CA LYS A 7 -11.40 19.84 -7.05
C LYS A 7 -11.50 21.15 -6.29
N LYS A 8 -12.72 21.52 -5.88
CA LYS A 8 -12.96 22.74 -5.08
C LYS A 8 -12.25 22.68 -3.72
N GLU A 9 -12.38 21.57 -3.01
CA GLU A 9 -11.73 21.37 -1.70
C GLU A 9 -10.21 21.35 -1.82
N PHE A 10 -9.66 20.70 -2.85
CA PHE A 10 -8.22 20.70 -3.11
C PHE A 10 -7.68 22.11 -3.43
N ALA A 11 -8.40 22.90 -4.24
CA ALA A 11 -8.02 24.28 -4.53
C ALA A 11 -7.99 25.15 -3.27
N ALA A 12 -9.01 25.04 -2.41
CA ALA A 12 -9.04 25.73 -1.12
C ALA A 12 -7.89 25.32 -0.21
N ALA A 13 -7.53 24.02 -0.18
CA ALA A 13 -6.38 23.54 0.58
C ALA A 13 -5.06 24.14 0.05
N LYS A 14 -4.87 24.20 -1.27
CA LYS A 14 -3.68 24.83 -1.88
C LYS A 14 -3.49 26.27 -1.43
N GLU A 15 -4.55 27.07 -1.37
CA GLU A 15 -4.50 28.46 -0.88
C GLU A 15 -4.08 28.53 0.59
N GLN A 16 -4.62 27.65 1.43
CA GLN A 16 -4.26 27.59 2.86
C GLN A 16 -2.78 27.23 3.06
N TYR A 17 -2.25 26.26 2.31
CA TYR A 17 -0.83 25.89 2.36
C TYR A 17 0.07 26.98 1.78
N ALA A 18 -0.36 27.68 0.73
CA ALA A 18 0.39 28.81 0.16
C ALA A 18 0.53 29.96 1.16
N ALA A 19 -0.49 30.23 1.98
CA ALA A 19 -0.42 31.22 3.06
C ALA A 19 0.64 30.89 4.13
N LEU A 20 1.05 29.61 4.22
CA LEU A 20 2.13 29.12 5.08
C LEU A 20 3.48 29.01 4.34
N GLY A 21 3.56 29.45 3.07
CA GLY A 21 4.76 29.36 2.24
C GLY A 21 5.02 27.96 1.66
N VAL A 22 4.02 27.08 1.64
CA VAL A 22 4.15 25.70 1.11
C VAL A 22 3.59 25.62 -0.30
N ASP A 23 4.43 25.19 -1.25
CA ASP A 23 4.00 24.84 -2.60
C ASP A 23 3.56 23.38 -2.64
N VAL A 24 2.25 23.17 -2.69
CA VAL A 24 1.62 21.85 -2.69
C VAL A 24 1.95 21.05 -3.95
N GLU A 25 2.03 21.69 -5.12
CA GLU A 25 2.32 20.99 -6.37
C GLU A 25 3.75 20.45 -6.34
N LYS A 26 4.71 21.29 -5.92
CA LYS A 26 6.11 20.87 -5.73
C LYS A 26 6.25 19.78 -4.66
N ALA A 27 5.41 19.79 -3.62
CA ALA A 27 5.40 18.74 -2.61
C ALA A 27 4.90 17.41 -3.17
N ILE A 28 3.85 17.43 -3.99
CA ILE A 28 3.30 16.25 -4.68
C ILE A 28 4.33 15.69 -5.68
N GLU A 29 5.00 16.55 -6.45
CA GLU A 29 6.08 16.14 -7.36
C GLU A 29 7.20 15.40 -6.62
N LYS A 30 7.63 15.92 -5.47
CA LYS A 30 8.62 15.25 -4.61
C LYS A 30 8.09 13.93 -4.09
N LEU A 31 6.84 13.89 -3.61
CA LEU A 31 6.22 12.67 -3.09
C LEU A 31 6.20 11.56 -4.15
N ASN A 32 5.89 11.90 -5.41
CA ASN A 32 5.88 10.96 -6.53
C ASN A 32 7.25 10.32 -6.82
N SER A 33 8.35 10.95 -6.39
CA SER A 33 9.71 10.40 -6.54
C SER A 33 10.10 9.41 -5.43
N VAL A 34 9.28 9.29 -4.38
CA VAL A 34 9.56 8.42 -3.23
C VAL A 34 8.93 7.05 -3.45
N SER A 35 9.76 6.05 -3.73
CA SER A 35 9.32 4.66 -3.85
C SER A 35 9.15 4.03 -2.46
N ILE A 36 7.98 3.45 -2.21
CA ILE A 36 7.72 2.65 -1.00
C ILE A 36 7.80 1.16 -1.36
N SER A 37 8.71 0.43 -0.71
CA SER A 37 8.82 -1.02 -0.88
C SER A 37 7.79 -1.73 0.00
N ILE A 38 6.81 -2.36 -0.65
CA ILE A 38 5.78 -3.15 0.04
C ILE A 38 6.28 -4.58 0.21
N HIS A 39 6.14 -5.09 1.43
CA HIS A 39 6.58 -6.42 1.81
C HIS A 39 5.69 -7.52 1.20
N CYS A 40 6.28 -8.45 0.45
CA CYS A 40 5.54 -9.53 -0.23
C CYS A 40 4.90 -10.52 0.73
N TRP A 41 5.53 -10.77 1.88
CA TRP A 41 5.09 -11.77 2.87
C TRP A 41 3.78 -11.44 3.59
N GLN A 42 3.22 -10.24 3.34
CA GLN A 42 1.90 -9.88 3.83
C GLN A 42 0.79 -10.66 3.11
N ALA A 43 1.02 -11.10 1.87
CA ALA A 43 -0.01 -11.75 1.07
C ALA A 43 -0.21 -13.24 1.41
N ASP A 44 0.75 -13.87 2.07
CA ASP A 44 0.81 -15.32 2.29
C ASP A 44 1.08 -15.69 3.76
N ASP A 45 0.91 -14.73 4.67
CA ASP A 45 1.22 -14.89 6.09
C ASP A 45 2.65 -15.34 6.40
N VAL A 46 3.65 -14.91 5.61
CA VAL A 46 5.07 -15.26 5.81
C VAL A 46 5.38 -16.75 5.59
N LEU A 47 4.47 -17.54 5.02
CA LEU A 47 4.73 -18.96 4.78
C LEU A 47 5.74 -19.20 3.66
N GLY A 48 5.79 -18.31 2.65
CA GLY A 48 6.56 -18.53 1.45
C GLY A 48 6.08 -19.75 0.65
N PHE A 49 6.91 -20.21 -0.28
CA PHE A 49 6.55 -21.29 -1.21
C PHE A 49 7.49 -22.51 -1.16
N GLU A 50 8.46 -22.51 -0.23
CA GLU A 50 9.43 -23.60 -0.09
C GLU A 50 8.89 -24.76 0.75
N ASN A 51 8.17 -24.45 1.84
CA ASN A 51 7.53 -25.42 2.71
C ASN A 51 6.16 -24.89 3.20
N PRO A 52 5.11 -24.95 2.36
CA PRO A 52 3.83 -24.30 2.63
C PRO A 52 3.08 -24.87 3.84
N ASP A 53 3.40 -26.10 4.25
CA ASP A 53 2.83 -26.75 5.43
C ASP A 53 3.67 -26.54 6.71
N GLY A 54 4.79 -25.83 6.60
CA GLY A 54 5.67 -25.52 7.72
C GLY A 54 5.08 -24.47 8.66
N GLU A 55 5.34 -24.62 9.95
CA GLU A 55 4.99 -23.59 10.93
C GLU A 55 5.99 -22.42 10.87
N LEU A 56 5.51 -21.20 11.17
CA LEU A 56 6.38 -20.05 11.34
C LEU A 56 7.27 -20.21 12.57
N THR A 57 8.56 -19.92 12.42
CA THR A 57 9.56 -19.99 13.49
C THR A 57 10.36 -18.69 13.56
N GLY A 58 11.38 -18.62 14.44
CA GLY A 58 12.24 -17.44 14.55
C GLY A 58 11.68 -16.30 15.43
N GLY A 59 10.65 -16.59 16.24
CA GLY A 59 10.07 -15.62 17.18
C GLY A 59 9.07 -14.64 16.56
N ILE A 60 8.64 -14.89 15.31
CA ILE A 60 7.59 -14.13 14.62
C ILE A 60 6.36 -15.00 14.40
N GLN A 61 5.18 -14.37 14.36
CA GLN A 61 3.91 -15.05 14.13
C GLN A 61 2.98 -14.14 13.34
N THR A 62 2.16 -14.75 12.50
CA THR A 62 0.95 -14.14 11.92
C THR A 62 -0.27 -14.64 12.70
N THR A 63 -1.25 -13.77 12.92
CA THR A 63 -2.39 -14.06 13.79
C THR A 63 -3.71 -13.80 13.08
N GLY A 64 -4.70 -14.65 13.34
CA GLY A 64 -6.01 -14.61 12.68
C GLY A 64 -6.07 -15.57 11.48
N ASN A 65 -7.26 -16.12 11.22
CA ASN A 65 -7.49 -17.10 10.17
C ASN A 65 -8.35 -16.52 9.04
N TYR A 66 -8.02 -15.30 8.58
CA TYR A 66 -8.77 -14.68 7.50
C TYR A 66 -8.57 -15.49 6.21
N PRO A 67 -9.63 -15.86 5.48
CA PRO A 67 -9.50 -16.73 4.31
C PRO A 67 -8.89 -15.98 3.12
N GLY A 68 -8.25 -16.74 2.22
CA GLY A 68 -7.85 -16.23 0.90
C GLY A 68 -6.40 -15.78 0.76
N LYS A 69 -5.52 -16.11 1.70
CA LYS A 69 -4.07 -15.89 1.51
C LYS A 69 -3.54 -16.60 0.27
N ALA A 70 -2.52 -16.01 -0.36
CA ALA A 70 -1.83 -16.61 -1.48
C ALA A 70 -1.13 -17.91 -1.08
N ARG A 71 -1.25 -18.94 -1.91
CA ARG A 71 -0.64 -20.26 -1.76
C ARG A 71 0.38 -20.56 -2.85
N THR A 72 0.42 -19.70 -3.88
CA THR A 72 1.33 -19.81 -5.01
C THR A 72 1.88 -18.43 -5.40
N ILE A 73 3.01 -18.42 -6.11
CA ILE A 73 3.58 -17.17 -6.63
C ILE A 73 2.63 -16.43 -7.59
N ASP A 74 1.80 -17.16 -8.33
CA ASP A 74 0.84 -16.57 -9.27
C ASP A 74 -0.33 -15.88 -8.56
N GLU A 75 -0.80 -16.45 -7.45
CA GLU A 75 -1.79 -15.80 -6.57
C GLU A 75 -1.20 -14.55 -5.93
N LEU A 76 0.00 -14.66 -5.33
CA LEU A 76 0.67 -13.52 -4.69
C LEU A 76 0.87 -12.35 -5.68
N LYS A 77 1.27 -12.63 -6.92
CA LYS A 77 1.40 -11.60 -7.97
C LYS A 77 0.05 -10.95 -8.32
N LYS A 78 -1.04 -11.72 -8.36
CA LYS A 78 -2.39 -11.20 -8.61
C LYS A 78 -2.86 -10.33 -7.45
N ASP A 79 -2.60 -10.73 -6.21
CA ASP A 79 -2.97 -9.99 -5.01
C ASP A 79 -2.22 -8.67 -4.95
N ILE A 80 -0.89 -8.67 -5.16
CA ILE A 80 -0.09 -7.44 -5.25
C ILE A 80 -0.58 -6.57 -6.42
N GLY A 81 -0.85 -7.18 -7.58
CA GLY A 81 -1.39 -6.47 -8.73
C GLY A 81 -2.76 -5.82 -8.45
N LYS A 82 -3.59 -6.41 -7.60
CA LYS A 82 -4.88 -5.83 -7.21
C LYS A 82 -4.73 -4.62 -6.28
N VAL A 83 -3.66 -4.60 -5.48
CA VAL A 83 -3.37 -3.51 -4.53
C VAL A 83 -2.67 -2.34 -5.20
N LEU A 84 -1.79 -2.60 -6.18
CA LEU A 84 -0.95 -1.59 -6.80
C LEU A 84 -1.54 -0.96 -8.08
N ASN A 85 -2.52 -1.60 -8.71
CA ASN A 85 -3.11 -1.15 -9.99
C ASN A 85 -4.50 -0.52 -9.84
#